data_AF-A0A345Z3S7-F1
#
_entry.id   AF-A0A345Z3S7-F1
#
_cell.length_a   1.000
_cell.length_b   1.000
_cell.length_c   1.000
_cell.angle_alpha   90.00
_cell.angle_beta   90.00
_cell.angle_gamma   90.00
#
_symmetry.space_group_name_H-M   'P 1'
#
loop_
_entity.id
_entity.type
_entity.pdbx_description
1 polymer ?
#
loop_
_entity_poly.entity_id
_entity_poly.type
_entity_poly.pdbx_seq_one_letter_code
_entity_poly.pdbx_strand_id
1 'polypeptide(L)'
;MIYKSKLFDEIEVEFSKVTAKDYTTAANPINNLKTSIFYIKKHHFPTQEDFEKAAVKAIADTIKILEKDIISKALAFQELAYKDYKQLVDPQKWINFSQKEASKISYEEYSDDEIKFLRHLYILWLTWVYCDEELKKLRIKSSKEQYQNLGKSQREYITKRNDILKQRVQSWHITDDE
;
A
#
# COMPACT_ATOMS: atom_id res chain seq x y z
N MET A 1 -1.80 10.54 33.04
CA MET A 1 -2.37 9.16 33.07
C MET A 1 -2.25 8.63 31.65
N ILE A 2 -1.50 7.55 31.41
CA ILE A 2 -1.36 6.98 30.06
C ILE A 2 -2.60 6.11 29.82
N TYR A 3 -3.55 6.62 29.03
CA TYR A 3 -4.75 5.88 28.68
C TYR A 3 -4.38 4.79 27.67
N LYS A 4 -4.72 3.54 27.97
CA LYS A 4 -4.57 2.39 27.08
C LYS A 4 -5.93 2.08 26.45
N SER A 5 -6.06 2.21 25.14
CA SER A 5 -7.27 1.77 24.44
C SER A 5 -7.10 0.31 24.01
N LYS A 6 -8.00 -0.57 24.48
CA LYS A 6 -8.02 -2.00 24.11
C LYS A 6 -8.16 -2.21 22.61
N LEU A 7 -9.11 -1.50 21.99
CA LEU A 7 -9.37 -1.52 20.55
C LEU A 7 -8.07 -1.28 19.77
N PHE A 8 -7.23 -0.40 20.28
CA PHE A 8 -6.04 0.07 19.61
C PHE A 8 -4.86 -0.90 19.71
N ASP A 9 -4.67 -1.54 20.87
CA ASP A 9 -3.65 -2.59 21.01
C ASP A 9 -4.04 -3.85 20.21
N GLU A 10 -5.33 -4.13 20.08
CA GLU A 10 -5.86 -5.22 19.23
C GLU A 10 -5.65 -4.94 17.73
N ILE A 11 -5.87 -3.70 17.28
CA ILE A 11 -5.56 -3.25 15.91
C ILE A 11 -4.08 -3.40 15.59
N GLU A 12 -3.20 -3.00 16.52
CA GLU A 12 -1.75 -3.08 16.33
C GLU A 12 -1.27 -4.53 16.22
N VAL A 13 -1.85 -5.43 17.03
CA VAL A 13 -1.62 -6.89 16.94
C VAL A 13 -2.09 -7.43 15.59
N GLU A 14 -3.27 -7.09 15.11
CA GLU A 14 -3.76 -7.54 13.80
C GLU A 14 -2.92 -6.98 12.64
N PHE A 15 -2.53 -5.70 12.67
CA PHE A 15 -1.63 -5.15 11.67
C PHE A 15 -0.24 -5.78 11.69
N SER A 16 0.25 -6.21 12.85
CA SER A 16 1.57 -6.83 12.99
C SER A 16 1.64 -8.23 12.36
N LYS A 17 0.58 -9.05 12.51
CA LYS A 17 0.43 -10.38 11.89
C LYS A 17 0.51 -10.32 10.36
N VAL A 18 0.23 -9.15 9.83
CA VAL A 18 -0.04 -8.89 8.43
C VAL A 18 1.15 -8.20 7.75
N THR A 19 1.83 -7.29 8.45
CA THR A 19 3.11 -6.71 8.00
C THR A 19 4.30 -7.67 8.04
N ALA A 20 4.16 -8.84 8.66
CA ALA A 20 5.20 -9.88 8.68
C ALA A 20 5.40 -10.59 7.33
N LYS A 21 4.55 -10.30 6.32
CA LYS A 21 4.75 -10.73 4.94
C LYS A 21 5.29 -9.55 4.12
N ASP A 22 6.55 -9.67 3.70
CA ASP A 22 7.44 -8.70 3.02
C ASP A 22 6.92 -8.06 1.71
N TYR A 23 5.80 -7.37 1.71
CA TYR A 23 5.20 -6.85 0.46
C TYR A 23 5.33 -5.34 0.21
N THR A 24 5.88 -4.51 1.11
CA THR A 24 5.94 -3.06 0.87
C THR A 24 7.19 -2.39 1.43
N THR A 25 8.19 -2.18 0.57
CA THR A 25 9.41 -1.38 0.83
C THR A 25 9.24 0.12 0.56
N ALA A 26 8.08 0.57 0.06
CA ALA A 26 7.80 1.99 -0.21
C ALA A 26 6.68 2.54 0.71
N ALA A 27 6.63 3.87 0.87
CA ALA A 27 5.69 4.63 1.69
C ALA A 27 4.24 4.12 1.56
N ASN A 28 3.87 3.20 2.45
CA ASN A 28 2.56 2.55 2.50
C ASN A 28 1.67 3.35 3.47
N PRO A 29 0.41 3.68 3.09
CA PRO A 29 -0.56 4.33 3.98
C PRO A 29 -0.68 3.70 5.38
N ILE A 30 -0.48 2.38 5.51
CA ILE A 30 -0.48 1.68 6.80
C ILE A 30 0.77 1.97 7.63
N ASN A 31 1.95 2.12 7.02
CA ASN A 31 3.15 2.52 7.77
C ASN A 31 3.02 3.96 8.28
N ASN A 32 2.39 4.83 7.49
CA ASN A 32 2.06 6.18 7.92
C ASN A 32 1.05 6.15 9.06
N LEU A 33 -0.01 5.32 8.98
CA LEU A 33 -0.97 5.12 10.06
C LEU A 33 -0.26 4.66 11.33
N LYS A 34 0.58 3.63 11.28
CA LYS A 34 1.39 3.15 12.43
C LYS A 34 2.21 4.27 13.06
N THR A 35 2.83 5.10 12.23
CA THR A 35 3.62 6.24 12.68
C THR A 35 2.74 7.31 13.35
N SER A 36 1.63 7.70 12.73
CA SER A 36 0.66 8.65 13.30
C SER A 36 0.10 8.15 14.64
N ILE A 37 -0.25 6.88 14.69
CA ILE A 37 -0.70 6.15 15.87
C ILE A 37 0.34 6.20 16.99
N PHE A 38 1.61 5.93 16.69
CA PHE A 38 2.70 5.99 17.66
C PHE A 38 2.84 7.39 18.28
N TYR A 39 2.76 8.44 17.46
CA TYR A 39 2.82 9.82 17.94
C TYR A 39 1.57 10.22 18.74
N ILE A 40 0.38 9.75 18.35
CA ILE A 40 -0.85 9.91 19.13
C ILE A 40 -0.67 9.25 20.51
N LYS A 41 -0.20 7.99 20.58
CA LYS A 41 0.07 7.30 21.86
C LYS A 41 1.05 8.05 22.78
N LYS A 42 1.99 8.81 22.22
CA LYS A 42 2.96 9.62 22.98
C LYS A 42 2.42 10.98 23.42
N HIS A 43 1.31 11.45 22.86
CA HIS A 43 0.74 12.74 23.18
C HIS A 43 -0.01 12.69 24.52
N HIS A 44 0.08 13.75 25.33
CA HIS A 44 -0.81 13.90 26.48
C HIS A 44 -2.19 14.36 26.01
N PHE A 45 -3.22 13.57 26.31
CA PHE A 45 -4.62 13.92 26.07
C PHE A 45 -5.31 14.28 27.38
N PRO A 46 -6.22 15.28 27.38
CA PRO A 46 -6.99 15.66 28.56
C PRO A 46 -7.90 14.52 29.05
N THR A 47 -8.48 13.76 28.11
CA THR A 47 -9.40 12.65 28.39
C THR A 47 -9.10 11.44 27.51
N GLN A 48 -9.62 10.27 27.92
CA GLN A 48 -9.58 9.06 27.09
C GLN A 48 -10.38 9.24 25.78
N GLU A 49 -11.50 9.95 25.84
CA GLU A 49 -12.34 10.23 24.67
C GLU A 49 -11.61 11.07 23.61
N ASP A 50 -10.79 12.04 24.03
CA ASP A 50 -9.98 12.85 23.11
C ASP A 50 -8.91 12.01 22.41
N PHE A 51 -8.31 11.06 23.13
CA PHE A 51 -7.37 10.09 22.56
C PHE A 51 -8.07 9.20 21.51
N GLU A 52 -9.23 8.64 21.84
CA GLU A 52 -10.00 7.78 20.95
C GLU A 52 -10.46 8.53 19.69
N LYS A 53 -10.91 9.78 19.82
CA LYS A 53 -11.24 10.64 18.67
C LYS A 53 -10.04 10.88 17.76
N ALA A 54 -8.85 11.13 18.33
CA ALA A 54 -7.64 11.32 17.54
C ALA A 54 -7.24 10.03 16.78
N ALA A 55 -7.35 8.87 17.45
CA ALA A 55 -7.13 7.57 16.85
C ALA A 55 -8.09 7.28 15.69
N VAL A 56 -9.41 7.41 15.92
CA VAL A 56 -10.45 7.20 14.91
C VAL A 56 -10.24 8.13 13.72
N LYS A 57 -9.87 9.39 13.97
CA LYS A 57 -9.57 10.35 12.90
C LYS A 57 -8.39 9.88 12.03
N ALA A 58 -7.29 9.44 12.63
CA ALA A 58 -6.13 8.95 11.88
C ALA A 58 -6.47 7.72 11.00
N ILE A 59 -7.30 6.81 11.54
CA ILE A 59 -7.80 5.64 10.81
C ILE A 59 -8.71 6.08 9.65
N ALA A 60 -9.64 7.02 9.89
CA ALA A 60 -10.56 7.54 8.87
C ALA A 60 -9.81 8.26 7.74
N ASP A 61 -8.78 9.03 8.06
CA ASP A 61 -7.94 9.70 7.07
C ASP A 61 -7.15 8.67 6.25
N THR A 62 -6.69 7.59 6.87
CA THR A 62 -6.01 6.48 6.17
C THR A 62 -6.95 5.75 5.22
N ILE A 63 -8.19 5.48 5.63
CA ILE A 63 -9.24 4.89 4.79
C ILE A 63 -9.43 5.72 3.52
N LYS A 64 -9.60 7.05 3.65
CA LYS A 64 -9.78 7.96 2.50
C LYS A 64 -8.57 7.94 1.56
N ILE A 65 -7.35 7.90 2.11
CA ILE A 65 -6.12 7.80 1.33
C ILE A 65 -6.09 6.48 0.54
N LEU A 66 -6.42 5.36 1.18
CA LEU A 66 -6.45 4.05 0.53
C LEU A 66 -7.50 4.02 -0.59
N GLU A 67 -8.71 4.49 -0.35
CA GLU A 67 -9.77 4.56 -1.36
C GLU A 67 -9.32 5.34 -2.60
N LYS A 68 -8.75 6.53 -2.38
CA LYS A 68 -8.24 7.37 -3.47
C LYS A 68 -7.11 6.70 -4.25
N ASP A 69 -6.16 6.07 -3.55
CA ASP A 69 -4.99 5.45 -4.19
C ASP A 69 -5.38 4.16 -4.94
N ILE A 70 -6.32 3.38 -4.42
CA ILE A 70 -6.91 2.22 -5.12
C ILE A 70 -7.52 2.67 -6.46
N ILE A 71 -8.34 3.73 -6.46
CA ILE A 71 -8.94 4.28 -7.68
C ILE A 71 -7.85 4.73 -8.67
N SER A 72 -6.84 5.45 -8.18
CA SER A 72 -5.74 5.94 -9.03
C SER A 72 -4.95 4.80 -9.66
N LYS A 73 -4.59 3.76 -8.89
CA LYS A 73 -3.90 2.57 -9.40
C LYS A 73 -4.75 1.80 -10.40
N ALA A 74 -6.05 1.72 -10.15
CA ALA A 74 -6.98 1.04 -11.05
C ALA A 74 -7.05 1.72 -12.43
N LEU A 75 -7.19 3.05 -12.44
CA LEU A 75 -7.17 3.83 -13.68
C LEU A 75 -5.83 3.69 -14.41
N ALA A 76 -4.71 3.75 -13.68
CA ALA A 76 -3.38 3.58 -14.27
C ALA A 76 -3.18 2.20 -14.90
N PHE A 77 -3.75 1.15 -14.30
CA PHE A 77 -3.73 -0.18 -14.90
C PHE A 77 -4.56 -0.23 -16.17
N GLN A 78 -5.80 0.29 -16.14
CA GLN A 78 -6.66 0.29 -17.32
C GLN A 78 -6.02 1.03 -18.49
N GLU A 79 -5.44 2.21 -18.22
CA GLU A 79 -4.75 3.00 -19.23
C GLU A 79 -3.59 2.21 -19.84
N LEU A 80 -2.75 1.57 -19.01
CA LEU A 80 -1.61 0.80 -19.47
C LEU A 80 -2.05 -0.44 -20.27
N ALA A 81 -3.06 -1.17 -19.80
CA ALA A 81 -3.60 -2.36 -20.46
C ALA A 81 -4.18 -2.01 -21.83
N TYR A 82 -4.92 -0.91 -21.92
CA TYR A 82 -5.48 -0.45 -23.18
C TYR A 82 -4.41 0.08 -24.13
N LYS A 83 -3.46 0.86 -23.63
CA LYS A 83 -2.37 1.44 -24.43
C LYS A 83 -1.55 0.35 -25.11
N ASP A 84 -1.07 -0.62 -24.34
CA ASP A 84 -0.07 -1.58 -24.81
C ASP A 84 -0.69 -2.86 -25.38
N TYR A 85 -1.89 -3.26 -24.94
CA TYR A 85 -2.50 -4.53 -25.32
C TYR A 85 -3.89 -4.40 -25.95
N LYS A 86 -4.44 -3.19 -26.06
CA LYS A 86 -5.83 -2.94 -26.53
C LYS A 86 -6.88 -3.74 -25.73
N GLN A 87 -6.58 -4.04 -24.47
CA GLN A 87 -7.47 -4.79 -23.59
C GLN A 87 -8.30 -3.82 -22.75
N LEU A 88 -9.62 -3.99 -22.81
CA LEU A 88 -10.53 -3.38 -21.84
C LEU A 88 -10.53 -4.26 -20.60
N VAL A 89 -10.03 -3.72 -19.49
CA VAL A 89 -9.99 -4.41 -18.21
C VAL A 89 -10.98 -3.73 -17.28
N ASP A 90 -11.84 -4.53 -16.67
CA ASP A 90 -12.71 -4.08 -15.59
C ASP A 90 -11.97 -4.21 -14.25
N PRO A 91 -11.57 -3.10 -13.59
CA PRO A 91 -10.92 -3.10 -12.30
C PRO A 91 -11.88 -3.43 -11.15
N GLN A 92 -13.20 -3.45 -11.37
CA GLN A 92 -14.18 -3.86 -10.37
C GLN A 92 -13.91 -5.27 -9.86
N LYS A 93 -13.30 -6.14 -10.69
CA LYS A 93 -12.91 -7.51 -10.28
C LYS A 93 -11.93 -7.53 -9.10
N TRP A 94 -11.09 -6.51 -8.92
CA TRP A 94 -10.14 -6.45 -7.80
C TRP A 94 -10.79 -6.00 -6.51
N ILE A 95 -11.76 -5.08 -6.59
CA ILE A 95 -12.61 -4.70 -5.47
C ILE A 95 -13.41 -5.92 -5.01
N ASN A 96 -14.01 -6.66 -5.95
CA ASN A 96 -14.79 -7.86 -5.66
C ASN A 96 -13.93 -8.98 -5.05
N PHE A 97 -12.71 -9.19 -5.55
CA PHE A 97 -11.76 -10.15 -4.98
C PHE A 97 -11.41 -9.80 -3.53
N SER A 98 -11.11 -8.53 -3.27
CA SER A 98 -10.66 -8.08 -1.96
C SER A 98 -11.78 -8.06 -0.92
N GLN A 99 -13.01 -7.71 -1.34
CA GLN A 99 -14.21 -7.88 -0.51
C GLN A 99 -14.45 -9.36 -0.16
N LYS A 100 -14.23 -10.27 -1.11
CA LYS A 100 -14.32 -11.72 -0.87
C LYS A 100 -13.24 -12.20 0.09
N GLU A 101 -11.98 -11.79 -0.07
CA GLU A 101 -10.90 -12.18 0.84
C GLU A 101 -11.11 -11.62 2.26
N ALA A 102 -11.56 -10.37 2.39
CA ALA A 102 -11.86 -9.79 3.70
C ALA A 102 -13.09 -10.40 4.38
N SER A 103 -14.02 -11.01 3.63
CA SER A 103 -15.14 -11.76 4.20
C SER A 103 -14.74 -13.11 4.81
N LYS A 104 -13.55 -13.63 4.50
CA LYS A 104 -13.05 -14.92 5.01
C LYS A 104 -12.32 -14.80 6.35
N ILE A 105 -12.04 -13.58 6.80
CA ILE A 105 -11.38 -13.37 8.08
C ILE A 105 -12.47 -13.38 9.15
N SER A 106 -12.35 -14.35 10.06
CA SER A 106 -13.25 -14.50 11.19
C SER A 106 -13.08 -13.30 12.13
N TYR A 107 -14.17 -12.55 12.31
CA TYR A 107 -14.29 -11.44 13.27
C TYR A 107 -15.38 -11.72 14.30
N GLU A 108 -15.76 -13.00 14.47
CA GLU A 108 -16.86 -13.45 15.34
C GLU A 108 -16.63 -13.15 16.84
N GLU A 109 -15.48 -12.57 17.22
CA GLU A 109 -15.08 -12.33 18.62
C GLU A 109 -15.25 -10.88 19.13
N TYR A 110 -15.77 -9.93 18.33
CA TYR A 110 -15.75 -8.49 18.67
C TYR A 110 -17.13 -7.79 18.55
N SER A 111 -17.25 -6.52 18.98
CA SER A 111 -18.52 -5.75 19.02
C SER A 111 -18.89 -5.04 17.69
N ASP A 112 -20.19 -4.98 17.39
CA ASP A 112 -20.73 -4.80 16.03
C ASP A 112 -20.33 -3.54 15.23
N ASP A 113 -20.05 -2.39 15.87
CA ASP A 113 -19.85 -1.12 15.15
C ASP A 113 -18.37 -0.73 14.98
N GLU A 114 -17.52 -1.02 15.97
CA GLU A 114 -16.08 -0.77 15.89
C GLU A 114 -15.38 -1.79 14.97
N ILE A 115 -15.88 -3.04 14.93
CA ILE A 115 -15.44 -4.03 13.94
C ILE A 115 -15.65 -3.54 12.52
N LYS A 116 -16.82 -2.96 12.19
CA LYS A 116 -17.15 -2.57 10.82
C LYS A 116 -16.13 -1.59 10.26
N PHE A 117 -15.66 -0.66 11.09
CA PHE A 117 -14.70 0.36 10.70
C PHE A 117 -13.30 -0.23 10.45
N LEU A 118 -12.84 -1.11 11.33
CA LEU A 118 -11.54 -1.78 11.18
C LEU A 118 -11.55 -2.81 10.06
N ARG A 119 -12.66 -3.53 9.90
CA ARG A 119 -12.93 -4.40 8.77
C ARG A 119 -12.79 -3.62 7.47
N HIS A 120 -13.43 -2.46 7.35
CA HIS A 120 -13.34 -1.61 6.17
C HIS A 120 -11.89 -1.22 5.85
N LEU A 121 -11.13 -0.74 6.83
CA LEU A 121 -9.71 -0.44 6.65
C LEU A 121 -8.92 -1.67 6.16
N TYR A 122 -9.18 -2.84 6.73
CA TYR A 122 -8.50 -4.07 6.35
C TYR A 122 -8.83 -4.50 4.91
N ILE A 123 -10.11 -4.42 4.49
CA ILE A 123 -10.53 -4.69 3.10
C ILE A 123 -9.77 -3.78 2.14
N LEU A 124 -9.78 -2.48 2.44
CA LEU A 124 -9.13 -1.48 1.59
C LEU A 124 -7.63 -1.71 1.49
N TRP A 125 -6.99 -2.06 2.60
CA TRP A 125 -5.56 -2.34 2.57
C TRP A 125 -5.22 -3.57 1.72
N LEU A 126 -5.94 -4.69 1.85
CA LEU A 126 -5.74 -5.85 0.97
C LEU A 126 -5.99 -5.50 -0.49
N THR A 127 -7.03 -4.72 -0.76
CA THR A 127 -7.36 -4.22 -2.10
C THR A 127 -6.20 -3.42 -2.68
N TRP A 128 -5.63 -2.53 -1.87
CA TRP A 128 -4.51 -1.69 -2.26
C TRP A 128 -3.27 -2.53 -2.60
N VAL A 129 -2.92 -3.53 -1.77
CA VAL A 129 -1.78 -4.42 -2.01
C VAL A 129 -1.95 -5.17 -3.33
N TYR A 130 -3.12 -5.75 -3.54
CA TYR A 130 -3.41 -6.50 -4.77
C TYR A 130 -3.34 -5.61 -6.02
N CYS A 131 -3.94 -4.42 -5.96
CA CYS A 131 -3.89 -3.44 -7.05
C CYS A 131 -2.45 -3.01 -7.38
N ASP A 132 -1.63 -2.77 -6.34
CA ASP A 132 -0.23 -2.36 -6.53
C ASP A 132 0.60 -3.47 -7.19
N GLU A 133 0.43 -4.73 -6.75
CA GLU A 133 1.11 -5.87 -7.34
C GLU A 133 0.73 -6.10 -8.81
N GLU A 134 -0.56 -6.09 -9.13
CA GLU A 134 -1.03 -6.31 -10.50
C GLU A 134 -0.55 -5.20 -11.44
N LEU A 135 -0.60 -3.94 -10.99
CA LEU A 135 -0.05 -2.82 -11.76
C LEU A 135 1.46 -2.94 -11.96
N LYS A 136 2.21 -3.36 -10.93
CA LYS A 136 3.65 -3.61 -11.03
C LYS A 136 3.96 -4.72 -12.03
N LYS A 137 3.22 -5.84 -12.00
CA LYS A 137 3.36 -6.94 -12.97
C LYS A 137 3.10 -6.46 -14.39
N LEU A 138 2.03 -5.68 -14.61
CA LEU A 138 1.70 -5.15 -15.93
C LEU A 138 2.78 -4.18 -16.45
N ARG A 139 3.29 -3.29 -15.60
CA ARG A 139 4.39 -2.36 -15.93
C ARG A 139 5.65 -3.11 -16.33
N ILE A 140 6.04 -4.14 -15.58
CA ILE A 140 7.21 -4.95 -15.89
C ILE A 140 7.03 -5.66 -17.24
N LYS A 141 5.86 -6.27 -17.45
CA LYS A 141 5.54 -6.96 -18.72
C LYS A 141 5.59 -6.01 -19.90
N SER A 142 4.88 -4.88 -19.82
CA SER A 142 4.88 -3.81 -20.83
C SER A 142 6.30 -3.34 -21.15
N SER A 143 7.08 -3.00 -20.13
CA SER A 143 8.45 -2.52 -20.31
C SER A 143 9.35 -3.55 -21.00
N LYS A 144 9.22 -4.83 -20.64
CA LYS A 144 9.99 -5.93 -21.23
C LYS A 144 9.64 -6.11 -22.72
N GLU A 145 8.36 -6.10 -23.06
CA GLU A 145 7.89 -6.23 -24.44
C GLU A 145 8.30 -5.04 -25.30
N GLN A 146 8.15 -3.81 -24.76
CA GLN A 146 8.65 -2.60 -25.42
C GLN A 146 10.16 -2.70 -25.68
N TYR A 147 10.96 -3.13 -24.70
CA TYR A 147 12.41 -3.30 -24.87
C TYR A 147 12.77 -4.34 -25.94
N GLN A 148 12.02 -5.46 -26.01
CA GLN A 148 12.23 -6.48 -27.04
C GLN A 148 11.91 -5.97 -28.45
N ASN A 149 10.93 -5.07 -28.58
CA ASN A 149 10.51 -4.46 -29.84
C ASN A 149 11.42 -3.31 -30.31
N LEU A 150 12.37 -2.85 -29.48
CA LEU A 150 13.35 -1.84 -29.87
C LEU A 150 14.38 -2.39 -30.88
N GLY A 151 14.90 -1.51 -31.74
CA GLY A 151 16.04 -1.83 -32.60
C GLY A 151 17.32 -2.09 -31.80
N LYS A 152 18.29 -2.78 -32.40
CA LYS A 152 19.58 -3.15 -31.75
C LYS A 152 20.31 -1.93 -31.15
N SER A 153 20.41 -0.84 -31.91
CA SER A 153 21.07 0.41 -31.48
C SER A 153 20.37 1.07 -30.29
N GLN A 154 19.04 1.03 -30.23
CA GLN A 154 18.26 1.56 -29.11
C GLN A 154 18.44 0.73 -27.84
N ARG A 155 18.49 -0.60 -27.98
CA ARG A 155 18.75 -1.51 -26.85
C ARG A 155 20.15 -1.29 -26.28
N GLU A 156 21.16 -1.19 -27.13
CA GLU A 156 22.55 -0.92 -26.73
C GLU A 156 22.68 0.42 -25.99
N TYR A 157 21.99 1.47 -26.47
CA TYR A 157 21.94 2.75 -25.80
C TYR A 157 21.32 2.67 -24.39
N ILE A 158 20.19 1.98 -24.23
CA ILE A 158 19.53 1.80 -22.93
C ILE A 158 20.43 1.01 -21.97
N THR A 159 21.07 -0.06 -22.44
CA THR A 159 22.00 -0.86 -21.63
C THR A 159 23.17 0.01 -21.16
N LYS A 160 23.81 0.74 -22.07
CA LYS A 160 24.92 1.65 -21.75
C LYS A 160 24.51 2.73 -20.75
N ARG A 161 23.31 3.31 -20.90
CA ARG A 161 22.78 4.30 -19.94
C ARG A 161 22.53 3.68 -18.56
N ASN A 162 21.95 2.49 -18.50
CA ASN A 162 21.68 1.80 -17.23
C ASN A 162 22.97 1.40 -16.51
N ASP A 163 24.00 1.00 -17.25
CA ASP A 163 25.31 0.67 -16.68
C ASP A 163 25.99 1.93 -16.09
N ILE A 164 25.93 3.06 -16.79
CA ILE A 164 26.42 4.36 -16.27
C ILE A 164 25.66 4.75 -14.98
N LEU A 165 24.34 4.56 -14.95
CA LEU A 165 23.54 4.85 -13.76
C LEU A 165 23.89 3.94 -12.58
N LYS A 166 24.08 2.64 -12.82
CA LYS A 166 24.52 1.68 -11.78
C LYS A 166 25.89 2.06 -11.22
N GLN A 167 26.84 2.41 -12.09
CA GLN A 167 28.17 2.86 -11.68
C GLN A 167 28.10 4.13 -10.82
N ARG A 168 27.24 5.08 -11.18
CA ARG A 168 27.02 6.28 -10.35
C ARG A 168 26.43 5.96 -8.98
N VAL A 169 25.42 5.09 -8.91
CA VAL A 169 24.83 4.71 -7.62
C VAL A 169 25.87 4.02 -6.73
N GLN A 170 26.69 3.13 -7.30
CA GLN A 170 27.79 2.48 -6.58
C GLN A 170 28.87 3.47 -6.14
N SER A 171 29.24 4.43 -6.98
CA SER A 171 30.24 5.43 -6.61
C SER A 171 29.76 6.36 -5.49
N TRP A 172 28.44 6.62 -5.39
CA TRP A 172 27.87 7.40 -4.28
C TRP A 172 27.93 6.65 -2.95
N HIS A 173 27.74 5.32 -2.97
CA HIS A 173 27.87 4.50 -1.76
C HIS A 173 29.32 4.33 -1.29
N ILE A 174 30.31 4.54 -2.17
CA ILE A 174 31.73 4.48 -1.80
C ILE A 174 32.20 5.79 -1.16
N THR A 175 31.60 6.92 -1.51
CA THR A 175 31.95 8.24 -0.95
C THR A 175 31.27 8.57 0.37
N ASP A 176 30.27 7.79 0.80
CA ASP A 176 29.56 8.00 2.08
C ASP A 176 30.19 7.20 3.25
N ASP A 177 31.23 6.40 2.97
CA ASP A 177 31.97 5.57 3.94
C ASP A 177 33.40 6.12 4.27
N GLU A 178 33.74 7.35 3.84
CA GLU A 178 34.97 8.09 4.22
C GLU A 178 34.64 9.30 5.12
#